data_AF-A0A1Y5HK91-F1
#
_entry.id   AF-A0A1Y5HK91-F1
#
_cell.length_a   1.000
_cell.length_b   1.000
_cell.length_c   1.000
_cell.angle_alpha   90.00
_cell.angle_beta   90.00
_cell.angle_gamma   90.00
#
_symmetry.space_group_name_H-M   'P 1'
#
loop_
_entity.id
_entity.type
_entity.pdbx_description
1 polymer ?
#
loop_
_entity_poly.entity_id
_entity_poly.type
_entity_poly.pdbx_seq_one_letter_code
_entity_poly.pdbx_strand_id
1 'polypeptide(L)'
;MQVIGLCRFSYPAYGGFQVEHDTIEERIAFLYSEQRLRERFQLMETIALPCLKAQTDQDFELIVVIGDSLPKHHVEHLNDLCADIPQIRIHAEPPRNQRAVMKGILNATRRDPSQPCLQFRHDDDDAVAVDFVERLRQTVGDCQGLVDRNKSVAIDFNRGYIAEVDELGISASDAVRPYNVAALGMHVRGGCPLTIMNFAHQKLNQFMPTITLTDTPMWLRTHNDHNDSRQSGAHLVDVSPLNPQQQAEFAARFALDTDHIRRVFSSV
;
A
#
# COMPACT_ATOMS: atom_id res chain seq x y z
N MET A 1 1.48 -16.05 -13.64
CA MET A 1 0.76 -15.89 -12.34
C MET A 1 0.22 -14.47 -12.26
N GLN A 2 -0.99 -14.21 -11.78
CA GLN A 2 -1.49 -12.82 -11.66
C GLN A 2 -0.98 -12.17 -10.37
N VAL A 3 -0.71 -10.86 -10.38
CA VAL A 3 -0.37 -10.07 -9.18
C VAL A 3 -1.44 -9.00 -8.99
N ILE A 4 -2.07 -8.98 -7.80
CA ILE A 4 -3.20 -8.09 -7.49
C ILE A 4 -2.90 -7.29 -6.21
N GLY A 5 -2.79 -5.98 -6.35
CA GLY A 5 -2.73 -5.04 -5.25
C GLY A 5 -4.12 -4.55 -4.86
N LEU A 6 -4.27 -4.13 -3.60
CA LEU A 6 -5.42 -3.37 -3.14
C LEU A 6 -4.96 -2.17 -2.33
N CYS A 7 -5.47 -1.00 -2.69
CA CYS A 7 -5.28 0.26 -2.00
C CYS A 7 -6.63 0.83 -1.60
N ARG A 8 -6.77 1.33 -0.38
CA ARG A 8 -7.98 2.01 0.07
C ARG A 8 -7.68 3.50 0.12
N PHE A 9 -8.27 4.30 -0.76
CA PHE A 9 -8.10 5.74 -0.72
C PHE A 9 -9.29 6.37 0.01
N SER A 10 -9.09 6.70 1.29
CA SER A 10 -10.10 7.31 2.17
C SER A 10 -11.49 6.63 2.14
N TYR A 11 -11.55 5.30 1.94
CA TYR A 11 -12.82 4.57 1.87
C TYR A 11 -13.52 4.49 3.24
N PRO A 12 -14.77 4.99 3.39
CA PRO A 12 -15.51 5.00 4.66
C PRO A 12 -16.08 3.62 5.01
N ALA A 13 -15.21 2.66 5.34
CA ALA A 13 -15.63 1.30 5.71
C ALA A 13 -16.10 1.20 7.17
N TYR A 14 -16.90 0.17 7.47
CA TYR A 14 -17.15 -0.27 8.85
C TYR A 14 -15.99 -1.16 9.33
N GLY A 15 -15.33 -0.72 10.40
CA GLY A 15 -14.18 -1.38 11.02
C GLY A 15 -12.90 -1.30 10.21
N GLY A 16 -11.78 -1.72 10.81
CA GLY A 16 -10.46 -1.71 10.17
C GLY A 16 -9.73 -0.36 10.23
N PHE A 17 -10.21 0.53 11.11
CA PHE A 17 -9.57 1.77 11.53
C PHE A 17 -9.34 1.74 13.03
N GLN A 18 -8.35 2.47 13.52
CA GLN A 18 -8.16 2.68 14.95
C GLN A 18 -9.00 3.85 15.47
N VAL A 19 -9.32 4.81 14.59
CA VAL A 19 -10.25 5.89 14.88
C VAL A 19 -11.69 5.43 14.61
N GLU A 20 -12.44 5.30 15.69
CA GLU A 20 -13.86 4.96 15.66
C GLU A 20 -14.73 6.21 15.74
N HIS A 21 -15.90 6.14 15.10
CA HIS A 21 -16.91 7.19 15.05
C HIS A 21 -18.25 6.52 15.31
N ASP A 22 -19.19 7.21 15.95
CA ASP A 22 -20.48 6.63 16.32
C ASP A 22 -21.36 6.38 15.10
N THR A 23 -21.22 7.22 14.07
CA THR A 23 -21.99 7.13 12.83
C THR A 23 -21.12 7.04 11.58
N ILE A 24 -21.72 6.59 10.46
CA ILE A 24 -21.00 6.53 9.19
C ILE A 24 -20.83 7.94 8.58
N GLU A 25 -21.78 8.84 8.85
CA GLU A 25 -21.75 10.23 8.43
C GLU A 25 -20.58 10.99 9.06
N GLU A 26 -20.34 10.80 10.36
CA GLU A 26 -19.16 11.37 11.05
C GLU A 26 -17.85 10.83 10.47
N ARG A 27 -17.78 9.52 10.18
CA ARG A 27 -16.61 8.92 9.54
C ARG A 27 -16.36 9.51 8.15
N ILE A 28 -17.42 9.68 7.36
CA ILE A 28 -17.34 10.32 6.04
C ILE A 28 -16.83 11.76 6.19
N ALA A 29 -17.41 12.55 7.10
CA ALA A 29 -16.99 13.93 7.35
C ALA A 29 -15.53 14.03 7.80
N PHE A 30 -15.08 13.12 8.67
CA PHE A 30 -13.69 13.03 9.10
C PHE A 30 -12.74 12.69 7.95
N LEU A 31 -13.03 11.61 7.21
CA LEU A 31 -12.18 11.12 6.11
C LEU A 31 -12.10 12.13 4.97
N TYR A 32 -13.19 12.84 4.70
CA TYR A 32 -13.32 13.80 3.60
C TYR A 32 -13.12 15.26 4.02
N SER A 33 -12.60 15.50 5.22
CA SER A 33 -12.20 16.86 5.58
C SER A 33 -11.14 17.38 4.60
N GLU A 34 -11.28 18.63 4.18
CA GLU A 34 -10.43 19.27 3.15
C GLU A 34 -8.94 19.13 3.46
N GLN A 35 -8.54 19.38 4.70
CA GLN A 35 -7.15 19.27 5.15
C GLN A 35 -6.63 17.84 4.99
N ARG A 36 -7.41 16.84 5.42
CA ARG A 36 -7.01 15.45 5.36
C ARG A 36 -6.93 14.95 3.91
N LEU A 37 -7.95 15.21 3.09
CA LEU A 37 -7.94 14.79 1.68
C LEU A 37 -6.81 15.43 0.90
N ARG A 38 -6.54 16.72 1.15
CA ARG A 38 -5.39 17.40 0.54
C ARG A 38 -4.10 16.65 0.81
N GLU A 39 -3.80 16.34 2.08
CA GLU A 39 -2.59 15.61 2.43
C GLU A 39 -2.57 14.19 1.84
N ARG A 40 -3.70 13.47 1.83
CA ARG A 40 -3.79 12.16 1.15
C ARG A 40 -3.50 12.26 -0.34
N PHE A 41 -3.96 13.30 -1.03
CA PHE A 41 -3.65 13.51 -2.44
C PHE A 41 -2.16 13.82 -2.65
N GLN A 42 -1.57 14.67 -1.81
CA GLN A 42 -0.14 14.99 -1.87
C GLN A 42 0.72 13.74 -1.67
N LEU A 43 0.40 12.90 -0.68
CA LEU A 43 1.09 11.64 -0.41
C LEU A 43 0.88 10.60 -1.53
N MET A 44 -0.35 10.49 -2.04
CA MET A 44 -0.66 9.59 -3.15
C MET A 44 0.16 9.95 -4.40
N GLU A 45 0.17 11.23 -4.77
CA GLU A 45 0.91 11.77 -5.92
C GLU A 45 2.42 11.58 -5.76
N THR A 46 2.98 11.98 -4.62
CA THR A 46 4.43 12.12 -4.47
C THR A 46 5.12 10.89 -3.89
N ILE A 47 4.41 10.01 -3.20
CA ILE A 47 4.96 8.83 -2.52
C ILE A 47 4.39 7.53 -3.10
N ALA A 48 3.06 7.38 -3.10
CA ALA A 48 2.45 6.07 -3.33
C ALA A 48 2.42 5.65 -4.80
N LEU A 49 2.20 6.59 -5.73
CA LEU A 49 2.07 6.32 -7.17
C LEU A 49 3.40 6.17 -7.93
N PRO A 50 4.47 6.95 -7.65
CA PRO A 50 5.69 6.92 -8.47
C PRO A 50 6.32 5.52 -8.57
N CYS A 51 6.37 4.79 -7.45
CA CYS A 51 6.94 3.45 -7.42
C CYS A 51 6.14 2.42 -8.20
N LEU A 52 4.81 2.58 -8.30
CA LEU A 52 3.91 1.71 -9.05
C LEU A 52 4.08 1.94 -10.55
N LYS A 53 4.15 3.21 -10.96
CA LYS A 53 4.44 3.60 -12.35
C LYS A 53 5.79 3.05 -12.82
N ALA A 54 6.79 3.10 -11.95
CA ALA A 54 8.16 2.68 -12.24
C ALA A 54 8.45 1.19 -12.05
N GLN A 55 7.44 0.32 -11.82
CA GLN A 55 7.69 -1.11 -11.61
C GLN A 55 8.45 -1.75 -12.79
N THR A 56 9.47 -2.55 -12.51
CA THR A 56 10.22 -3.29 -13.55
C THR A 56 9.39 -4.37 -14.23
N ASP A 57 8.46 -4.97 -13.48
CA ASP A 57 7.41 -5.85 -13.99
C ASP A 57 6.07 -5.13 -14.00
N GLN A 58 5.57 -4.85 -15.21
CA GLN A 58 4.34 -4.11 -15.45
C GLN A 58 3.08 -5.00 -15.49
N ASP A 59 3.19 -6.34 -15.39
CA ASP A 59 2.03 -7.25 -15.31
C ASP A 59 1.54 -7.39 -13.85
N PHE A 60 0.96 -6.31 -13.35
CA PHE A 60 0.18 -6.30 -12.12
C PHE A 60 -1.12 -5.52 -12.32
N GLU A 61 -1.99 -5.62 -11.33
CA GLU A 61 -3.20 -4.81 -11.25
C GLU A 61 -3.32 -4.26 -9.84
N LEU A 62 -3.66 -2.98 -9.68
CA LEU A 62 -3.94 -2.35 -8.39
C LEU A 62 -5.38 -1.83 -8.37
N ILE A 63 -6.17 -2.32 -7.42
CA ILE A 63 -7.52 -1.79 -7.20
C ILE A 63 -7.46 -0.70 -6.14
N VAL A 64 -7.76 0.54 -6.54
CA VAL A 64 -7.91 1.67 -5.62
C VAL A 64 -9.39 1.79 -5.25
N VAL A 65 -9.71 1.45 -4.00
CA VAL A 65 -11.09 1.45 -3.49
C VAL A 65 -11.41 2.78 -2.83
N ILE A 66 -12.48 3.42 -3.29
CA ILE A 66 -13.01 4.68 -2.75
C ILE A 66 -14.46 4.51 -2.28
N GLY A 67 -14.96 5.46 -1.49
CA GLY A 67 -16.40 5.53 -1.20
C GLY A 67 -17.18 6.06 -2.41
N ASP A 68 -18.38 5.52 -2.65
CA ASP A 68 -19.33 6.10 -3.61
C ASP A 68 -19.82 7.50 -3.19
N SER A 69 -19.61 7.85 -1.92
CA SER A 69 -19.83 9.17 -1.34
C SER A 69 -18.68 10.17 -1.55
N LEU A 70 -17.55 9.75 -2.14
CA LEU A 70 -16.42 10.66 -2.38
C LEU A 70 -16.86 11.79 -3.33
N PRO A 71 -16.64 13.08 -2.99
CA PRO A 71 -17.05 14.18 -3.85
C PRO A 71 -16.51 14.06 -5.27
N LYS A 72 -17.37 14.33 -6.26
CA LYS A 72 -17.06 14.11 -7.69
C LYS A 72 -15.75 14.75 -8.14
N HIS A 73 -15.44 15.96 -7.68
CA HIS A 73 -14.21 16.66 -8.04
C HIS A 73 -12.95 15.95 -7.50
N HIS A 74 -13.03 15.29 -6.33
CA HIS A 74 -11.94 14.45 -5.82
C HIS A 74 -11.84 13.13 -6.59
N VAL A 75 -12.96 12.56 -7.05
CA VAL A 75 -12.94 11.40 -7.95
C VAL A 75 -12.25 11.76 -9.27
N GLU A 76 -12.60 12.90 -9.86
CA GLU A 76 -11.97 13.42 -11.09
C GLU A 76 -10.46 13.64 -10.87
N HIS A 77 -10.07 14.29 -9.78
CA HIS A 77 -8.66 14.47 -9.42
C HIS A 77 -7.90 13.14 -9.25
N LEU A 78 -8.50 12.15 -8.59
CA LEU A 78 -7.88 10.82 -8.42
C LEU A 78 -7.72 10.10 -9.77
N ASN A 79 -8.69 10.24 -10.68
CA ASN A 79 -8.57 9.68 -12.03
C ASN A 79 -7.41 10.35 -12.79
N ASP A 80 -7.29 11.68 -12.71
CA ASP A 80 -6.21 12.42 -13.38
C ASP A 80 -4.83 11.98 -12.86
N LEU A 81 -4.66 11.81 -11.53
CA LEU A 81 -3.42 11.32 -10.93
C LEU A 81 -3.06 9.90 -11.36
N CYS A 82 -4.06 9.04 -11.62
CA CYS A 82 -3.82 7.64 -11.99
C CYS A 82 -3.80 7.42 -13.52
N ALA A 83 -4.04 8.44 -14.33
CA ALA A 83 -4.35 8.31 -15.76
C ALA A 83 -3.21 7.65 -16.58
N ASP A 84 -1.96 7.81 -16.15
CA ASP A 84 -0.79 7.27 -16.82
C ASP A 84 -0.25 5.95 -16.21
N ILE A 85 -1.03 5.32 -15.32
CA ILE A 85 -0.70 4.04 -14.69
C ILE A 85 -1.80 3.02 -15.05
N PRO A 86 -1.71 2.35 -16.21
CA PRO A 86 -2.78 1.51 -16.75
C PRO A 86 -3.12 0.28 -15.87
N GLN A 87 -2.26 -0.06 -14.92
CA GLN A 87 -2.49 -1.11 -13.93
C GLN A 87 -3.50 -0.71 -12.85
N ILE A 88 -3.78 0.58 -12.69
CA ILE A 88 -4.68 1.08 -11.65
C ILE A 88 -6.13 1.07 -12.14
N ARG A 89 -7.01 0.50 -11.31
CA ARG A 89 -8.46 0.57 -11.49
C ARG A 89 -9.08 1.19 -10.25
N ILE A 90 -9.80 2.30 -10.42
CA ILE A 90 -10.58 2.92 -9.35
C ILE A 90 -11.92 2.19 -9.23
N HIS A 91 -12.27 1.78 -8.01
CA HIS A 91 -13.48 1.01 -7.71
C HIS A 91 -14.25 1.68 -6.56
N ALA A 92 -15.46 2.17 -6.83
CA ALA A 92 -16.31 2.80 -5.82
C ALA A 92 -17.22 1.77 -5.13
N GLU A 93 -17.33 1.87 -3.81
CA GLU A 93 -18.24 1.05 -3.00
C GLU A 93 -18.99 1.92 -1.98
N PRO A 94 -20.24 1.59 -1.63
CA PRO A 94 -20.87 2.17 -0.45
C PRO A 94 -20.13 1.75 0.83
N PRO A 95 -20.35 2.45 1.95
CA PRO A 95 -19.89 2.01 3.26
C PRO A 95 -20.30 0.56 3.57
N ARG A 96 -19.32 -0.33 3.72
CA ARG A 96 -19.53 -1.76 4.02
C ARG A 96 -18.46 -2.25 5.00
N ASN A 97 -18.66 -3.44 5.57
CA ASN A 97 -17.66 -4.07 6.42
C ASN A 97 -16.36 -4.28 5.64
N GLN A 98 -15.27 -3.64 6.09
CA GLN A 98 -14.01 -3.58 5.36
C GLN A 98 -13.50 -4.96 4.95
N ARG A 99 -13.44 -5.92 5.88
CA ARG A 99 -12.89 -7.24 5.57
C ARG A 99 -13.74 -7.97 4.54
N ALA A 100 -15.06 -7.88 4.64
CA ALA A 100 -15.96 -8.56 3.70
C ALA A 100 -15.80 -7.99 2.28
N VAL A 101 -15.87 -6.67 2.12
CA VAL A 101 -15.81 -6.02 0.80
C VAL A 101 -14.43 -6.19 0.15
N MET A 102 -13.33 -6.00 0.88
CA MET A 102 -11.98 -6.09 0.31
C MET A 102 -11.62 -7.53 -0.11
N LYS A 103 -12.09 -8.55 0.62
CA LYS A 103 -11.98 -9.95 0.20
C LYS A 103 -12.78 -10.23 -1.07
N GLY A 104 -13.99 -9.66 -1.17
CA GLY A 104 -14.85 -9.78 -2.34
C GLY A 104 -14.19 -9.19 -3.58
N ILE A 105 -13.69 -7.96 -3.47
CA ILE A 105 -12.97 -7.25 -4.54
C ILE A 105 -11.77 -8.07 -5.02
N LEU A 106 -10.85 -8.45 -4.12
CA LEU A 106 -9.66 -9.23 -4.50
C LEU A 106 -9.99 -10.54 -5.22
N ASN A 107 -11.02 -11.26 -4.78
CA ASN A 107 -11.44 -12.49 -5.45
C ASN A 107 -12.11 -12.23 -6.80
N ALA A 108 -12.91 -11.17 -6.93
CA ALA A 108 -13.55 -10.78 -8.18
C ALA A 108 -12.54 -10.28 -9.23
N THR A 109 -11.41 -9.71 -8.80
CA THR A 109 -10.32 -9.26 -9.69
C THR A 109 -9.50 -10.42 -10.28
N ARG A 110 -9.62 -11.65 -9.76
CA ARG A 110 -8.88 -12.79 -10.31
C ARG A 110 -9.32 -13.06 -11.75
N ARG A 111 -8.37 -13.02 -12.69
CA ARG A 111 -8.58 -13.33 -14.12
C ARG A 111 -9.09 -14.77 -14.29
N ASP A 112 -8.52 -15.69 -13.52
CA ASP A 112 -8.97 -17.08 -13.41
C ASP A 112 -8.86 -17.56 -11.95
N PRO A 113 -9.98 -17.71 -11.23
CA PRO A 113 -9.98 -18.18 -9.85
C PRO A 113 -9.39 -19.59 -9.65
N SER A 114 -9.31 -20.41 -10.71
CA SER A 114 -8.69 -21.75 -10.66
C SER A 114 -7.16 -21.71 -10.69
N GLN A 115 -6.56 -20.57 -11.08
CA GLN A 115 -5.11 -20.37 -11.15
C GLN A 115 -4.57 -19.66 -9.90
N PRO A 116 -3.30 -19.88 -9.51
CA PRO A 116 -2.69 -19.16 -8.40
C PRO A 116 -2.51 -17.67 -8.70
N CYS A 117 -2.47 -16.86 -7.65
CA CYS A 117 -2.18 -15.43 -7.72
C CYS A 117 -1.31 -14.98 -6.54
N LEU A 118 -0.67 -13.83 -6.72
CA LEU A 118 -0.05 -13.05 -5.66
C LEU A 118 -0.97 -11.90 -5.31
N GLN A 119 -1.09 -11.60 -4.02
CA GLN A 119 -1.85 -10.47 -3.52
C GLN A 119 -0.97 -9.61 -2.62
N PHE A 120 -1.13 -8.30 -2.69
CA PHE A 120 -0.45 -7.37 -1.79
C PHE A 120 -1.40 -6.25 -1.36
N ARG A 121 -1.02 -5.53 -0.30
CA ARG A 121 -1.70 -4.30 0.12
C ARG A 121 -0.78 -3.13 -0.18
N HIS A 122 -1.37 -2.03 -0.60
CA HIS A 122 -0.68 -0.76 -0.81
C HIS A 122 -1.45 0.31 -0.07
N ASP A 123 -0.80 1.06 0.79
CA ASP A 123 -1.43 2.21 1.44
C ASP A 123 -1.13 3.46 0.57
N ASP A 124 -2.08 4.39 0.49
CA ASP A 124 -2.01 5.59 -0.38
C ASP A 124 -0.99 6.65 0.08
N ASP A 125 -0.15 6.30 1.05
CA ASP A 125 0.95 7.11 1.58
C ASP A 125 2.26 6.34 1.74
N ASP A 126 2.32 5.07 1.32
CA ASP A 126 3.51 4.24 1.40
C ASP A 126 4.06 3.93 -0.01
N ALA A 127 5.35 3.64 -0.10
CA ALA A 127 5.99 3.20 -1.35
C ALA A 127 6.58 1.80 -1.21
N VAL A 128 6.60 1.08 -2.33
CA VAL A 128 7.32 -0.19 -2.48
C VAL A 128 8.50 -0.01 -3.43
N ALA A 129 9.47 -0.90 -3.36
CA ALA A 129 10.59 -0.93 -4.28
C ALA A 129 10.12 -1.03 -5.75
N VAL A 130 10.83 -0.38 -6.68
CA VAL A 130 10.51 -0.45 -8.14
C VAL A 130 10.61 -1.85 -8.76
N ASP A 131 11.16 -2.86 -8.07
CA ASP A 131 11.20 -4.25 -8.53
C ASP A 131 10.31 -5.16 -7.66
N PHE A 132 9.39 -4.60 -6.88
CA PHE A 132 8.58 -5.34 -5.92
C PHE A 132 7.77 -6.47 -6.56
N VAL A 133 7.11 -6.20 -7.69
CA VAL A 133 6.30 -7.20 -8.41
C VAL A 133 7.19 -8.34 -8.94
N GLU A 134 8.33 -8.00 -9.55
CA GLU A 134 9.33 -8.95 -10.04
C GLU A 134 9.85 -9.83 -8.89
N ARG A 135 10.21 -9.21 -7.77
CA ARG A 135 10.73 -9.87 -6.56
C ARG A 135 9.71 -10.80 -5.91
N LEU A 136 8.43 -10.45 -5.90
CA LEU A 136 7.37 -11.37 -5.43
C LEU A 136 7.32 -12.64 -6.28
N ARG A 137 7.38 -12.50 -7.60
CA ARG A 137 7.35 -13.65 -8.53
C ARG A 137 8.61 -14.50 -8.41
N GLN A 138 9.77 -13.85 -8.36
CA GLN A 138 11.05 -14.50 -8.16
C GLN A 138 11.02 -15.34 -6.87
N THR A 139 10.55 -14.76 -5.76
CA THR A 139 10.47 -15.45 -4.46
C THR A 139 9.59 -16.71 -4.53
N VAL A 140 8.48 -16.66 -5.28
CA VAL A 140 7.64 -17.85 -5.50
C VAL A 140 8.39 -18.91 -6.30
N GLY A 141 9.08 -18.53 -7.38
CA GLY A 141 9.87 -19.46 -8.20
C GLY A 141 11.00 -20.13 -7.41
N ASP A 142 11.74 -19.35 -6.62
CA ASP A 142 12.85 -19.83 -5.79
C ASP A 142 12.37 -20.78 -4.67
N CYS A 143 11.11 -20.65 -4.24
CA CYS A 143 10.51 -21.42 -3.15
C CYS A 143 9.39 -22.36 -3.60
N GLN A 144 9.38 -22.79 -4.87
CA GLN A 144 8.26 -23.54 -5.46
C GLN A 144 7.82 -24.75 -4.62
N GLY A 145 8.76 -25.53 -4.09
CA GLY A 145 8.43 -26.70 -3.26
C GLY A 145 7.71 -26.36 -1.94
N LEU A 146 7.93 -25.17 -1.37
CA LEU A 146 7.15 -24.70 -0.21
C LEU A 146 5.76 -24.21 -0.66
N VAL A 147 5.72 -23.46 -1.76
CA VAL A 147 4.50 -22.87 -2.32
C VAL A 147 3.51 -23.96 -2.75
N ASP A 148 3.95 -24.98 -3.46
CA ASP A 148 3.10 -26.05 -3.99
C ASP A 148 2.40 -26.85 -2.89
N ARG A 149 3.06 -27.03 -1.74
CA ARG A 149 2.52 -27.81 -0.61
C ARG A 149 1.54 -27.02 0.26
N ASN A 150 1.44 -25.70 0.09
CA ASN A 150 0.61 -24.84 0.93
C ASN A 150 -0.50 -24.14 0.13
N LYS A 151 -1.66 -23.93 0.77
CA LYS A 151 -2.78 -23.17 0.17
C LYS A 151 -2.47 -21.68 0.05
N SER A 152 -1.57 -21.19 0.89
CA SER A 152 -1.08 -19.82 0.92
C SER A 152 0.30 -19.75 1.54
N VAL A 153 1.10 -18.77 1.13
CA VAL A 153 2.44 -18.48 1.68
C VAL A 153 2.60 -16.97 1.73
N ALA A 154 3.10 -16.43 2.84
CA ALA A 154 3.44 -15.02 2.97
C ALA A 154 4.86 -14.75 2.45
N ILE A 155 5.05 -13.62 1.77
CA ILE A 155 6.35 -13.13 1.29
C ILE A 155 6.57 -11.76 1.91
N ASP A 156 7.53 -11.68 2.82
CA ASP A 156 7.78 -10.51 3.67
C ASP A 156 9.15 -9.91 3.35
N PHE A 157 9.15 -8.73 2.72
CA PHE A 157 10.39 -7.96 2.58
C PHE A 157 10.50 -7.01 3.77
N ASN A 158 11.31 -7.37 4.76
CA ASN A 158 11.25 -6.72 6.07
C ASN A 158 12.18 -5.51 6.23
N ARG A 159 13.00 -5.18 5.24
CA ARG A 159 13.93 -4.03 5.27
C ARG A 159 13.35 -2.86 4.47
N GLY A 160 13.45 -1.66 5.01
CA GLY A 160 12.96 -0.45 4.37
C GLY A 160 13.28 0.82 5.16
N TYR A 161 12.46 1.85 4.98
CA TYR A 161 12.61 3.15 5.63
C TYR A 161 11.32 3.60 6.28
N ILE A 162 11.43 4.26 7.41
CA ILE A 162 10.37 5.10 7.96
C ILE A 162 10.68 6.53 7.54
N ALA A 163 9.68 7.22 6.99
CA ALA A 163 9.84 8.58 6.48
C ALA A 163 8.80 9.54 7.05
N GLU A 164 9.15 10.81 7.14
CA GLU A 164 8.24 11.94 7.34
C GLU A 164 8.40 12.89 6.16
N VAL A 165 7.31 13.51 5.73
CA VAL A 165 7.25 14.35 4.52
C VAL A 165 6.60 15.68 4.87
N ASP A 166 7.24 16.77 4.42
CA ASP A 166 6.81 18.14 4.66
C ASP A 166 7.28 19.08 3.53
N GLU A 167 7.10 20.39 3.69
CA GLU A 167 7.53 21.40 2.71
C GLU A 167 9.05 21.47 2.51
N LEU A 168 9.85 21.00 3.46
CA LEU A 168 11.31 20.93 3.37
C LEU A 168 11.78 19.68 2.62
N GLY A 169 10.90 18.69 2.47
CA GLY A 169 11.07 17.52 1.64
C GLY A 169 10.79 16.24 2.41
N ILE A 170 11.76 15.32 2.43
CA ILE A 170 11.62 14.03 3.07
C ILE A 170 12.77 13.80 4.05
N SER A 171 12.40 13.34 5.25
CA SER A 171 13.31 12.85 6.27
C SER A 171 13.06 11.37 6.47
N ALA A 172 14.10 10.57 6.67
CA ALA A 172 13.93 9.13 6.86
C ALA A 172 14.97 8.51 7.79
N SER A 173 14.64 7.32 8.28
CA SER A 173 15.52 6.41 9.01
C SER A 173 15.33 4.99 8.52
N ASP A 174 16.42 4.23 8.44
CA ASP A 174 16.35 2.82 8.05
C ASP A 174 15.64 1.99 9.13
N ALA A 175 14.99 0.93 8.68
CA ALA A 175 14.24 0.05 9.56
C ALA A 175 14.23 -1.39 9.04
N VAL A 176 14.28 -2.33 9.99
CA VAL A 176 13.97 -3.75 9.74
C VAL A 176 12.75 -4.10 10.58
N ARG A 177 11.60 -4.28 9.91
CA ARG A 177 10.31 -4.57 10.53
C ARG A 177 9.62 -5.72 9.79
N PRO A 178 9.62 -6.93 10.37
CA PRO A 178 8.88 -8.05 9.81
C PRO A 178 7.39 -7.75 9.74
N TYR A 179 6.74 -8.23 8.68
CA TYR A 179 5.31 -8.11 8.45
C TYR A 179 4.81 -6.66 8.42
N ASN A 180 5.64 -5.74 7.96
CA ASN A 180 5.19 -4.39 7.62
C ASN A 180 4.18 -4.50 6.46
N VAL A 181 3.13 -3.68 6.44
CA VAL A 181 2.13 -3.78 5.36
C VAL A 181 2.77 -3.43 4.02
N ALA A 182 3.56 -2.36 3.99
CA ALA A 182 4.35 -1.98 2.84
C ALA A 182 5.35 -3.10 2.49
N ALA A 183 5.27 -3.55 1.23
CA ALA A 183 6.02 -4.68 0.67
C ALA A 183 5.79 -6.07 1.31
N LEU A 184 4.55 -6.35 1.72
CA LEU A 184 4.11 -7.68 2.12
C LEU A 184 3.17 -8.29 1.08
N GLY A 185 3.57 -9.45 0.56
CA GLY A 185 2.81 -10.25 -0.38
C GLY A 185 2.25 -11.53 0.23
N MET A 186 1.23 -12.08 -0.43
CA MET A 186 0.68 -13.39 -0.12
C MET A 186 0.42 -14.14 -1.43
N HIS A 187 1.08 -15.28 -1.60
CA HIS A 187 0.69 -16.27 -2.60
C HIS A 187 -0.61 -16.95 -2.16
N VAL A 188 -1.55 -17.10 -3.09
CA VAL A 188 -2.82 -17.81 -2.93
C VAL A 188 -2.93 -18.86 -4.01
N ARG A 189 -3.12 -20.12 -3.62
CA ARG A 189 -3.32 -21.24 -4.55
C ARG A 189 -4.58 -21.04 -5.40
N GLY A 190 -4.58 -21.59 -6.62
CA GLY A 190 -5.78 -21.79 -7.43
C GLY A 190 -6.92 -22.47 -6.65
N GLY A 191 -8.14 -21.99 -6.85
CA GLY A 191 -9.36 -22.48 -6.17
C GLY A 191 -9.48 -22.13 -4.69
N CYS A 192 -8.47 -21.50 -4.07
CA CYS A 192 -8.52 -21.07 -2.68
C CYS A 192 -9.21 -19.70 -2.56
N PRO A 193 -10.24 -19.52 -1.72
CA PRO A 193 -10.95 -18.25 -1.58
C PRO A 193 -10.30 -17.28 -0.57
N LEU A 194 -9.22 -17.71 0.10
CA LEU A 194 -8.48 -16.85 1.03
C LEU A 194 -7.83 -15.70 0.27
N THR A 195 -7.74 -14.56 0.94
CA THR A 195 -7.05 -13.38 0.43
C THR A 195 -6.11 -12.82 1.49
N ILE A 196 -5.21 -11.93 1.10
CA ILE A 196 -4.37 -11.20 2.05
C ILE A 196 -5.19 -10.46 3.11
N MET A 197 -6.45 -10.09 2.81
CA MET A 197 -7.37 -9.38 3.71
C MET A 197 -8.06 -10.28 4.75
N ASN A 198 -7.84 -11.59 4.72
CA ASN A 198 -8.31 -12.50 5.77
C ASN A 198 -7.53 -12.36 7.09
N PHE A 199 -6.31 -11.84 7.04
CA PHE A 199 -5.37 -11.87 8.17
C PHE A 199 -4.93 -10.46 8.58
N ALA A 200 -4.64 -10.26 9.86
CA ALA A 200 -3.84 -9.10 10.26
C ALA A 200 -2.40 -9.35 9.80
N HIS A 201 -1.74 -8.35 9.21
CA HIS A 201 -0.41 -8.52 8.60
C HIS A 201 0.61 -9.08 9.62
N GLN A 202 0.63 -8.56 10.85
CA GLN A 202 1.47 -9.03 11.96
C GLN A 202 1.18 -10.46 12.44
N LYS A 203 0.10 -11.09 11.99
CA LYS A 203 -0.33 -12.44 12.43
C LYS A 203 -0.30 -13.47 11.30
N LEU A 204 0.18 -13.14 10.10
CA LEU A 204 0.20 -14.07 8.96
C LEU A 204 0.93 -15.38 9.28
N ASN A 205 2.04 -15.29 10.01
CA ASN A 205 2.86 -16.44 10.43
C ASN A 205 2.14 -17.44 11.35
N GLN A 206 0.97 -17.09 11.89
CA GLN A 206 0.14 -18.01 12.68
C GLN A 206 -0.73 -18.92 11.80
N PHE A 207 -0.87 -18.60 10.50
CA PHE A 207 -1.82 -19.25 9.60
C PHE A 207 -1.19 -19.84 8.33
N MET A 208 0.03 -19.44 7.99
CA MET A 208 0.76 -19.92 6.81
C MET A 208 2.28 -19.82 7.00
N PRO A 209 3.08 -20.58 6.23
CA PRO A 209 4.51 -20.33 6.14
C PRO A 209 4.82 -18.93 5.60
N THR A 210 5.94 -18.37 6.05
CA THR A 210 6.45 -17.07 5.60
C THR A 210 7.85 -17.24 5.03
N ILE A 211 8.11 -16.59 3.90
CA ILE A 211 9.45 -16.38 3.37
C ILE A 211 9.81 -14.92 3.65
N THR A 212 10.80 -14.67 4.52
CA THR A 212 11.25 -13.32 4.87
C THR A 212 12.62 -13.04 4.25
N LEU A 213 12.73 -11.92 3.54
CA LEU A 213 13.95 -11.47 2.85
C LEU A 213 14.38 -10.10 3.41
N THR A 214 15.66 -9.98 3.77
CA THR A 214 16.25 -8.80 4.46
C THR A 214 17.43 -8.20 3.68
N ASP A 215 17.62 -8.63 2.43
CA ASP A 215 18.77 -8.33 1.59
C ASP A 215 18.82 -6.87 1.10
N THR A 216 17.66 -6.26 0.80
CA THR A 216 17.59 -4.89 0.27
C THR A 216 16.37 -4.13 0.83
N PRO A 217 16.39 -2.79 0.90
CA PRO A 217 15.21 -2.00 1.19
C PRO A 217 14.12 -2.23 0.14
N MET A 218 12.91 -2.56 0.58
CA MET A 218 11.78 -2.88 -0.29
C MET A 218 10.52 -2.06 -0.02
N TRP A 219 10.51 -1.28 1.06
CA TRP A 219 9.41 -0.38 1.39
C TRP A 219 9.90 0.94 1.96
N LEU A 220 9.08 1.96 1.78
CA LEU A 220 9.12 3.21 2.51
C LEU A 220 7.74 3.41 3.12
N ARG A 221 7.70 3.54 4.45
CA ARG A 221 6.48 3.80 5.19
C ARG A 221 6.47 5.23 5.68
N THR A 222 5.46 6.00 5.28
CA THR A 222 5.36 7.37 5.78
C THR A 222 4.67 7.43 7.14
N HIS A 223 5.11 8.41 7.91
CA HIS A 223 4.54 8.83 9.15
C HIS A 223 4.04 10.27 8.98
N ASN A 224 2.73 10.45 9.14
CA ASN A 224 2.01 11.70 9.04
C ASN A 224 0.98 11.82 10.17
N ASP A 225 0.39 13.01 10.31
CA ASP A 225 -0.56 13.34 11.39
C ASP A 225 -1.84 12.49 11.33
N HIS A 226 -2.16 11.95 10.15
CA HIS A 226 -3.38 11.19 9.89
C HIS A 226 -3.19 9.67 9.93
N ASN A 227 -2.00 9.15 10.23
CA ASN A 227 -1.84 7.70 10.39
C ASN A 227 -2.58 7.22 11.64
N ASP A 228 -3.56 6.34 11.45
CA ASP A 228 -4.30 5.65 12.52
C ASP A 228 -3.35 5.13 13.62
N SER A 229 -2.25 4.47 13.25
CA SER A 229 -1.29 3.89 14.22
C SER A 229 -0.61 4.91 15.13
N ARG A 230 -0.47 6.17 14.71
CA ARG A 230 0.10 7.23 15.56
C ARG A 230 -0.91 7.74 16.57
N GLN A 231 -2.20 7.71 16.22
CA GLN A 231 -3.28 8.11 17.13
C GLN A 231 -3.45 7.13 18.31
N SER A 232 -2.91 5.91 18.21
CA SER A 232 -2.84 4.95 19.32
C SER A 232 -1.50 4.95 20.08
N GLY A 233 -0.67 5.98 19.95
CA GLY A 233 0.58 6.11 20.74
C GLY A 233 1.76 5.29 20.23
N ALA A 234 1.91 5.12 18.90
CA ALA A 234 3.13 4.53 18.33
C ALA A 234 4.37 5.35 18.74
N HIS A 235 5.49 4.66 18.99
CA HIS A 235 6.76 5.29 19.32
C HIS A 235 7.20 6.25 18.20
N LEU A 236 7.62 7.45 18.60
CA LEU A 236 8.31 8.38 17.72
C LEU A 236 9.57 7.70 17.18
N VAL A 237 9.81 7.89 15.89
CA VAL A 237 11.01 7.40 15.22
C VAL A 237 11.77 8.64 14.81
N ASP A 238 12.98 8.79 15.33
CA ASP A 238 13.85 9.88 14.92
C ASP A 238 14.19 9.70 13.44
N VAL A 239 13.83 10.68 12.62
CA VAL A 239 14.15 10.75 11.19
C VAL A 239 15.07 11.93 10.92
N SER A 240 15.87 11.83 9.86
CA SER A 240 16.76 12.92 9.45
C SER A 240 16.60 13.24 7.97
N PRO A 241 16.77 14.51 7.55
CA PRO A 241 16.71 14.88 6.14
C PRO A 241 17.67 14.04 5.30
N LEU A 242 17.21 13.61 4.11
CA LEU A 242 18.04 12.82 3.22
C LEU A 242 19.26 13.60 2.74
N ASN A 243 20.44 13.00 2.85
CA ASN A 243 21.64 13.51 2.17
C ASN A 243 21.59 13.22 0.65
N PRO A 244 22.44 13.83 -0.18
CA PRO A 244 22.39 13.66 -1.65
C PRO A 244 22.51 12.20 -2.13
N GLN A 245 23.26 11.35 -1.43
CA GLN A 245 23.36 9.94 -1.77
C GLN A 245 22.05 9.19 -1.47
N GLN A 246 21.42 9.47 -0.33
CA GLN A 246 20.11 8.89 0.01
C GLN A 246 19.00 9.39 -0.91
N GLN A 247 19.04 10.65 -1.36
CA GLN A 247 18.10 11.16 -2.36
C GLN A 247 18.22 10.37 -3.67
N ALA A 248 19.44 10.12 -4.14
CA ALA A 248 19.68 9.29 -5.32
C ALA A 248 19.22 7.83 -5.11
N GLU A 249 19.44 7.27 -3.92
CA GLU A 249 18.94 5.95 -3.55
C GLU A 249 17.41 5.89 -3.56
N PHE A 250 16.72 6.89 -3.01
CA PHE A 250 15.25 6.93 -2.98
C PHE A 250 14.66 7.11 -4.38
N ALA A 251 15.30 7.93 -5.23
CA ALA A 251 14.94 8.05 -6.63
C ALA A 251 15.10 6.72 -7.38
N ALA A 252 16.20 5.98 -7.16
CA ALA A 252 16.42 4.70 -7.82
C ALA A 252 15.54 3.58 -7.27
N ARG A 253 15.36 3.51 -5.95
CA ARG A 253 14.74 2.39 -5.25
C ARG A 253 13.22 2.50 -5.22
N PHE A 254 12.68 3.71 -5.13
CA PHE A 254 11.26 4.02 -4.93
C PHE A 254 10.68 5.02 -5.95
N ALA A 255 11.47 5.50 -6.91
CA ALA A 255 11.07 6.51 -7.90
C ALA A 255 10.61 7.85 -7.28
N LEU A 256 11.14 8.21 -6.11
CA LEU A 256 10.79 9.45 -5.43
C LEU A 256 11.63 10.64 -5.90
N ASP A 257 10.98 11.74 -6.24
CA ASP A 257 11.60 13.03 -6.56
C ASP A 257 11.43 13.99 -5.37
N THR A 258 12.53 14.27 -4.65
CA THR A 258 12.51 15.16 -3.49
C THR A 258 12.15 16.60 -3.82
N ASP A 259 12.47 17.07 -5.03
CA ASP A 259 12.09 18.42 -5.45
C ASP A 259 10.60 18.49 -5.79
N HIS A 260 10.04 17.43 -6.37
CA HIS A 260 8.60 17.32 -6.57
C HIS A 260 7.84 17.32 -5.24
N ILE A 261 8.31 16.53 -4.26
CA ILE A 261 7.76 16.52 -2.90
C ILE A 261 7.73 17.94 -2.34
N ARG A 262 8.86 18.65 -2.32
CA ARG A 262 8.93 20.03 -1.82
C ARG A 262 7.92 20.94 -2.53
N ARG A 263 7.82 20.88 -3.86
CA ARG A 263 6.89 21.71 -4.63
C ARG A 263 5.43 21.47 -4.23
N VAL A 264 5.03 20.21 -4.09
CA VAL A 264 3.65 19.81 -3.78
C VAL A 264 3.28 20.15 -2.34
N PHE A 265 4.22 20.01 -1.39
CA PHE A 265 3.97 20.34 0.02
C PHE A 265 4.14 21.84 0.33
N SER A 266 4.88 22.60 -0.50
CA SER A 266 5.02 24.05 -0.37
C SER A 266 3.88 24.86 -0.99
N SER A 267 3.00 24.27 -1.80
CA SER A 267 1.90 24.98 -2.46
C SER A 267 0.70 25.26 -1.54
N VAL A 268 0.98 25.51 -0.25
CA VAL A 268 0.02 25.78 0.82
C VAL A 268 -0.19 27.28 1.00
#